data_AF-A0A0A5G899-F1
#
_entry.id   AF-A0A0A5G899-F1
#
_cell.length_a   1.000
_cell.length_b   1.000
_cell.length_c   1.000
_cell.angle_alpha   90.00
_cell.angle_beta   90.00
_cell.angle_gamma   90.00
#
_symmetry.space_group_name_H-M   'P 1'
#
loop_
_entity.id
_entity.type
_entity.pdbx_description
1 polymer ?
#
loop_
_entity_poly.entity_id
_entity_poly.type
_entity_poly.pdbx_seq_one_letter_code
_entity_poly.pdbx_strand_id
1 'polypeptide(L)'
;MIDIIDLKDGNLIYETKDTDFSEFAKDVQEDVEGIVLGNSNYSKKEYGTTPYTTRPSQDAALATGKAKLNPNNQTITYTNKNQFTEADHVVNKYVQKYGANNITFVGHSLGGGLAQYYAVKYDSNAITFAAADVFDLLSEENQKRALSGEFKDNVISYTYPDDAVGTFYKDSIGSVYYMGNPAEGCWGLSSHGINNYMDNSMYDEKGYFLPRLLYDEKIQGQLKMSPLALKNSGVSDFHIRIQSSLMDGYVIEMKESEEQISATRKALTHFLDDYITTMTELKRKYINAVGFGKYDKLNASHVEEIFRDLTGVGPEGLPMLLDIGELNER
;
A
#
# COMPACT_ATOMS: atom_id res chain seq x y z
N MET A 1 -17.27 -6.79 -33.88
CA MET A 1 -17.38 -5.81 -34.98
C MET A 1 -17.53 -4.46 -34.28
N ILE A 2 -16.50 -3.62 -34.33
CA ILE A 2 -16.44 -2.34 -33.59
C ILE A 2 -17.01 -1.29 -34.53
N ASP A 3 -18.18 -0.74 -34.22
CA ASP A 3 -18.77 0.35 -34.96
C ASP A 3 -18.37 1.69 -34.32
N ILE A 4 -17.94 2.64 -35.16
CA ILE A 4 -17.56 4.00 -34.75
C ILE A 4 -18.84 4.82 -34.72
N ILE A 5 -19.24 5.31 -33.55
CA ILE A 5 -20.42 6.17 -33.43
C ILE A 5 -20.04 7.43 -32.65
N ASP A 6 -19.69 8.43 -33.44
CA ASP A 6 -19.76 9.87 -33.16
C ASP A 6 -18.79 10.54 -32.16
N LEU A 7 -18.50 11.80 -32.47
CA LEU A 7 -17.66 12.72 -31.69
C LEU A 7 -18.55 13.50 -30.71
N LYS A 8 -18.33 13.34 -29.41
CA LYS A 8 -18.88 14.27 -28.41
C LYS A 8 -17.73 14.97 -27.69
N ASP A 9 -17.71 16.29 -27.74
CA ASP A 9 -16.77 17.17 -27.03
C ASP A 9 -15.27 16.89 -27.27
N GLY A 10 -14.91 16.43 -28.47
CA GLY A 10 -13.51 16.24 -28.88
C GLY A 10 -12.85 14.95 -28.38
N ASN A 11 -13.57 14.08 -27.68
CA ASN A 11 -13.07 12.78 -27.22
C ASN A 11 -13.65 11.64 -28.07
N LEU A 12 -12.78 10.69 -28.47
CA LEU A 12 -13.18 9.43 -29.10
C LEU A 12 -13.62 8.47 -27.98
N ILE A 13 -14.93 8.20 -27.89
CA ILE A 13 -15.50 7.22 -26.96
C ILE A 13 -15.72 5.92 -27.74
N TYR A 14 -15.21 4.80 -27.22
CA TYR A 14 -15.53 3.48 -27.73
C TYR A 14 -16.67 2.91 -26.87
N GLU A 15 -17.87 2.74 -27.44
CA GLU A 15 -18.91 1.93 -26.81
C GLU A 15 -18.67 0.45 -27.12
N THR A 16 -18.35 -0.33 -26.09
CA THR A 16 -18.62 -1.76 -26.09
C THR A 16 -20.12 -1.94 -25.85
N LYS A 17 -20.78 -2.69 -26.74
CA LYS A 17 -22.21 -2.99 -26.64
C LYS A 17 -22.56 -3.52 -25.26
N ASP A 18 -23.62 -2.96 -24.67
CA ASP A 18 -24.28 -3.43 -23.45
C ASP A 18 -24.43 -4.95 -23.44
N THR A 19 -23.87 -5.62 -22.45
CA THR A 19 -23.88 -7.08 -22.38
C THR A 19 -24.29 -7.66 -21.05
N ASP A 20 -25.04 -8.74 -21.22
CA ASP A 20 -25.81 -9.55 -20.29
C ASP A 20 -24.98 -10.13 -19.12
N PHE A 21 -25.63 -10.56 -18.03
CA PHE A 21 -25.02 -11.17 -16.83
C PHE A 21 -24.06 -12.34 -17.12
N SER A 22 -24.17 -12.94 -18.32
CA SER A 22 -23.26 -13.97 -18.86
C SER A 22 -21.85 -13.47 -19.17
N GLU A 23 -21.65 -12.20 -19.52
CA GLU A 23 -20.32 -11.65 -19.80
C GLU A 23 -19.58 -11.30 -18.51
N PHE A 24 -20.27 -10.76 -17.51
CA PHE A 24 -19.71 -10.54 -16.18
C PHE A 24 -19.08 -11.81 -15.57
N ALA A 25 -19.75 -12.96 -15.68
CA ALA A 25 -19.21 -14.23 -15.19
C ALA A 25 -18.00 -14.74 -15.99
N LYS A 26 -17.91 -14.39 -17.28
CA LYS A 26 -16.77 -14.74 -18.14
C LYS A 26 -15.59 -13.81 -17.91
N ASP A 27 -15.83 -12.51 -17.78
CA ASP A 27 -14.81 -11.50 -17.48
C ASP A 27 -14.14 -11.86 -16.15
N VAL A 28 -14.92 -12.05 -15.08
CA VAL A 28 -14.38 -12.48 -13.76
C VAL A 28 -13.56 -13.77 -13.86
N GLN A 29 -14.00 -14.75 -14.66
CA GLN A 29 -13.24 -15.98 -14.85
C GLN A 29 -11.92 -15.73 -15.61
N GLU A 30 -11.93 -14.92 -16.67
CA GLU A 30 -10.73 -14.53 -17.41
C GLU A 30 -9.77 -13.70 -16.54
N ASP A 31 -10.29 -12.82 -15.69
CA ASP A 31 -9.53 -11.98 -14.78
C ASP A 31 -8.82 -12.83 -13.71
N VAL A 32 -9.57 -13.75 -13.10
CA VAL A 32 -9.09 -14.64 -12.04
C VAL A 32 -8.11 -15.67 -12.61
N GLU A 33 -8.42 -16.31 -13.74
CA GLU A 33 -7.57 -17.35 -14.33
C GLU A 33 -6.36 -16.79 -15.10
N GLY A 34 -6.51 -15.61 -15.73
CA GLY A 34 -5.52 -15.03 -16.62
C GLY A 34 -4.40 -14.25 -15.93
N ILE A 35 -4.75 -13.43 -14.93
CA ILE A 35 -3.80 -12.53 -14.25
C ILE A 35 -3.60 -12.94 -12.78
N VAL A 36 -4.69 -13.04 -12.00
CA VAL A 36 -4.66 -13.32 -10.55
C VAL A 36 -4.01 -14.69 -10.25
N LEU A 37 -4.26 -15.69 -11.10
CA LEU A 37 -3.66 -17.04 -11.03
C LEU A 37 -2.56 -17.26 -12.09
N GLY A 38 -2.30 -16.26 -12.94
CA GLY A 38 -1.37 -16.34 -14.05
C GLY A 38 0.09 -16.11 -13.65
N ASN A 39 1.02 -16.79 -14.31
CA ASN A 39 2.47 -16.61 -14.10
C ASN A 39 2.99 -15.38 -14.89
N SER A 40 4.05 -14.72 -14.41
CA SER A 40 4.70 -13.54 -15.03
C SER A 40 5.08 -13.66 -16.52
N ASN A 41 5.02 -14.86 -17.10
CA ASN A 41 5.19 -15.10 -18.53
C ASN A 41 3.93 -14.80 -19.39
N TYR A 42 2.80 -14.38 -18.78
CA TYR A 42 1.56 -14.10 -19.51
C TYR A 42 1.72 -12.99 -20.55
N SER A 43 2.51 -11.94 -20.30
CA SER A 43 2.70 -10.85 -21.27
C SER A 43 3.68 -11.16 -22.42
N LYS A 44 4.42 -12.29 -22.35
CA LYS A 44 5.45 -12.62 -23.35
C LYS A 44 4.82 -13.07 -24.67
N LYS A 45 5.22 -12.46 -25.78
CA LYS A 45 4.79 -12.88 -27.13
C LYS A 45 5.22 -14.30 -27.47
N GLU A 46 6.33 -14.78 -26.90
CA GLU A 46 6.90 -16.11 -27.16
C GLU A 46 7.48 -16.70 -25.87
N TYR A 47 7.23 -17.99 -25.61
CA TYR A 47 7.65 -18.64 -24.34
C TYR A 47 8.79 -19.65 -24.51
N GLY A 48 9.20 -19.92 -25.75
CA GLY A 48 10.27 -20.87 -26.01
C GLY A 48 10.23 -21.42 -27.42
N THR A 49 11.43 -21.78 -27.89
CA THR A 49 11.64 -22.45 -29.17
C THR A 49 12.09 -23.89 -28.89
N THR A 50 11.42 -24.86 -29.51
CA THR A 50 11.75 -26.29 -29.36
C THR A 50 11.90 -26.95 -30.73
N PRO A 51 12.64 -28.07 -30.84
CA PRO A 51 12.63 -28.86 -32.08
C PRO A 51 11.21 -29.29 -32.44
N TYR A 52 10.84 -29.13 -33.71
CA TYR A 52 9.57 -29.62 -34.21
C TYR A 52 9.69 -31.14 -34.44
N THR A 53 8.88 -31.92 -33.71
CA THR A 53 8.94 -33.39 -33.67
C THR A 53 7.63 -34.04 -34.09
N THR A 54 6.76 -33.30 -34.81
CA THR A 54 5.46 -33.77 -35.31
C THR A 54 4.57 -34.41 -34.24
N ARG A 55 4.64 -33.90 -33.01
CA ARG A 55 3.76 -34.38 -31.92
C ARG A 55 2.35 -33.82 -32.14
N PRO A 56 1.28 -34.58 -31.84
CA PRO A 56 -0.09 -34.09 -31.96
C PRO A 56 -0.34 -32.76 -31.24
N SER A 57 0.32 -32.53 -30.09
CA SER A 57 0.23 -31.26 -29.36
C SER A 57 0.93 -30.08 -30.07
N GLN A 58 2.03 -30.33 -30.79
CA GLN A 58 2.73 -29.32 -31.60
C GLN A 58 1.89 -28.96 -32.84
N ASP A 59 1.29 -29.95 -33.48
CA ASP A 59 0.43 -29.76 -34.65
C ASP A 59 -0.87 -29.03 -34.28
N ALA A 60 -1.46 -29.36 -33.14
CA ALA A 60 -2.59 -28.62 -32.58
C ALA A 60 -2.23 -27.16 -32.25
N ALA A 61 -1.03 -26.91 -31.70
CA ALA A 61 -0.56 -25.55 -31.42
C ALA A 61 -0.34 -24.72 -32.70
N LEU A 62 0.19 -25.34 -33.77
CA LEU A 62 0.30 -24.70 -35.10
C LEU A 62 -1.08 -24.41 -35.69
N ALA A 63 -2.00 -25.38 -35.64
CA ALA A 63 -3.36 -25.24 -36.19
C ALA A 63 -4.20 -24.18 -35.47
N THR A 64 -3.99 -24.00 -34.16
CA THR A 64 -4.69 -23.00 -33.34
C THR A 64 -4.00 -21.63 -33.32
N GLY A 65 -2.87 -21.48 -34.02
CA GLY A 65 -2.09 -20.23 -34.04
C GLY A 65 -1.38 -19.90 -32.71
N LYS A 66 -1.25 -20.90 -31.82
CA LYS A 66 -0.49 -20.81 -30.55
C LYS A 66 0.99 -21.13 -30.75
N ALA A 67 1.42 -21.39 -31.97
CA ALA A 67 2.82 -21.56 -32.32
C ALA A 67 3.10 -21.21 -33.79
N LYS A 68 4.37 -20.90 -34.08
CA LYS A 68 4.90 -20.67 -35.43
C LYS A 68 6.01 -21.67 -35.72
N LEU A 69 5.99 -22.24 -36.92
CA LEU A 69 7.06 -23.10 -37.42
C LEU A 69 8.15 -22.24 -38.05
N ASN A 70 9.40 -22.46 -37.65
CA ASN A 70 10.59 -21.93 -38.30
C ASN A 70 11.20 -23.03 -39.19
N PRO A 71 10.90 -23.05 -40.50
CA PRO A 71 11.33 -24.13 -41.39
C PRO A 71 12.86 -24.16 -41.58
N ASN A 72 13.55 -23.03 -41.40
CA ASN A 72 14.99 -22.92 -41.61
C ASN A 72 15.83 -23.67 -40.56
N ASN A 73 15.30 -23.87 -39.36
CA ASN A 73 16.00 -24.52 -38.25
C ASN A 73 15.20 -25.69 -37.65
N GLN A 74 14.11 -26.11 -38.30
CA GLN A 74 13.20 -27.17 -37.85
C GLN A 74 12.73 -26.99 -36.40
N THR A 75 12.46 -25.75 -36.01
CA THR A 75 11.94 -25.44 -34.67
C THR A 75 10.52 -24.92 -34.70
N ILE A 76 9.80 -25.11 -33.61
CA ILE A 76 8.50 -24.54 -33.33
C ILE A 76 8.63 -23.56 -32.16
N THR A 77 8.14 -22.35 -32.37
CA THR A 77 8.12 -21.28 -31.37
C THR A 77 6.69 -21.10 -30.89
N TYR A 78 6.43 -21.31 -29.61
CA TYR A 78 5.10 -21.14 -29.05
C TYR A 78 4.83 -19.65 -28.81
N THR A 79 3.72 -19.17 -29.34
CA THR A 79 3.31 -17.77 -29.30
C THR A 79 2.17 -17.59 -28.31
N ASN A 80 2.27 -16.61 -27.42
CA ASN A 80 1.13 -16.21 -26.61
C ASN A 80 0.21 -15.34 -27.42
N LYS A 81 -0.97 -15.87 -27.73
CA LYS A 81 -2.05 -15.05 -28.25
C LYS A 81 -3.02 -14.80 -27.09
N ASN A 82 -2.87 -13.64 -26.46
CA ASN A 82 -3.74 -13.18 -25.39
C ASN A 82 -4.04 -11.69 -25.56
N GLN A 83 -4.85 -11.17 -24.66
CA GLN A 83 -5.36 -9.80 -24.71
C GLN A 83 -4.21 -8.76 -24.70
N PHE A 84 -3.07 -9.06 -24.05
CA PHE A 84 -1.88 -8.19 -24.08
C PHE A 84 -1.17 -8.20 -25.43
N THR A 85 -0.98 -9.37 -26.04
CA THR A 85 -0.28 -9.43 -27.34
C THR A 85 -1.14 -8.90 -28.49
N GLU A 86 -2.46 -9.06 -28.39
CA GLU A 86 -3.42 -8.43 -29.29
C GLU A 86 -3.53 -6.91 -29.05
N ALA A 87 -3.57 -6.42 -27.81
CA ALA A 87 -3.64 -4.98 -27.57
C ALA A 87 -2.40 -4.23 -28.09
N ASP A 88 -1.22 -4.87 -28.08
CA ASP A 88 0.06 -4.22 -28.39
C ASP A 88 0.08 -3.56 -29.78
N HIS A 89 -0.54 -4.18 -30.80
CA HIS A 89 -0.56 -3.59 -32.14
C HIS A 89 -1.47 -2.35 -32.21
N VAL A 90 -2.60 -2.37 -31.51
CA VAL A 90 -3.57 -1.26 -31.46
C VAL A 90 -2.97 -0.10 -30.68
N VAL A 91 -2.40 -0.38 -29.52
CA VAL A 91 -1.79 0.64 -28.65
C VAL A 91 -0.63 1.32 -29.35
N ASN A 92 0.30 0.57 -29.94
CA ASN A 92 1.43 1.14 -30.67
C ASN A 92 0.97 2.08 -31.79
N LYS A 93 -0.05 1.69 -32.55
CA LYS A 93 -0.61 2.52 -33.64
C LYS A 93 -1.09 3.87 -33.12
N TYR A 94 -1.80 3.91 -32.00
CA TYR A 94 -2.35 5.15 -31.46
C TYR A 94 -1.31 6.00 -30.73
N VAL A 95 -0.40 5.38 -29.96
CA VAL A 95 0.72 6.07 -29.32
C VAL A 95 1.61 6.75 -30.37
N GLN A 96 1.90 6.07 -31.49
CA GLN A 96 2.66 6.68 -32.59
C GLN A 96 1.90 7.82 -33.26
N LYS A 97 0.56 7.70 -33.38
CA LYS A 97 -0.26 8.70 -34.07
C LYS A 97 -0.47 9.97 -33.24
N TYR A 98 -0.70 9.84 -31.94
CA TYR A 98 -1.13 10.95 -31.08
C TYR A 98 -0.08 11.36 -30.04
N GLY A 99 0.93 10.53 -29.78
CA GLY A 99 1.91 10.73 -28.71
C GLY A 99 1.40 10.21 -27.36
N ALA A 100 2.28 9.55 -26.60
CA ALA A 100 1.91 8.89 -25.34
C ALA A 100 1.30 9.85 -24.31
N ASN A 101 1.82 11.08 -24.21
CA ASN A 101 1.35 12.09 -23.25
C ASN A 101 -0.06 12.63 -23.56
N ASN A 102 -0.56 12.40 -24.78
CA ASN A 102 -1.88 12.85 -25.23
C ASN A 102 -2.93 11.73 -25.18
N ILE A 103 -2.59 10.59 -24.61
CA ILE A 103 -3.48 9.43 -24.47
C ILE A 103 -3.70 9.16 -22.98
N THR A 104 -4.92 8.76 -22.66
CA THR A 104 -5.25 8.17 -21.38
C THR A 104 -5.80 6.78 -21.63
N PHE A 105 -5.19 5.77 -21.02
CA PHE A 105 -5.68 4.41 -21.04
C PHE A 105 -6.80 4.27 -20.00
N VAL A 106 -7.92 3.68 -20.39
CA VAL A 106 -9.05 3.46 -19.49
C VAL A 106 -9.46 2.00 -19.59
N GLY A 107 -9.76 1.38 -18.45
CA GLY A 107 -10.16 -0.01 -18.45
C GLY A 107 -10.72 -0.49 -17.13
N HIS A 108 -11.53 -1.54 -17.23
CA HIS A 108 -12.11 -2.26 -16.11
C HIS A 108 -11.53 -3.68 -16.05
N SER A 109 -11.32 -4.20 -14.84
CA SER A 109 -10.80 -5.55 -14.60
C SER A 109 -9.51 -5.92 -15.34
N LEU A 110 -9.44 -6.99 -16.14
CA LEU A 110 -8.31 -7.28 -17.04
C LEU A 110 -8.01 -6.12 -17.99
N GLY A 111 -9.04 -5.44 -18.49
CA GLY A 111 -8.89 -4.19 -19.26
C GLY A 111 -8.22 -3.08 -18.45
N GLY A 112 -8.49 -3.01 -17.15
CA GLY A 112 -7.82 -2.12 -16.21
C GLY A 112 -6.34 -2.46 -16.05
N GLY A 113 -6.02 -3.75 -15.88
CA GLY A 113 -4.63 -4.22 -15.85
C GLY A 113 -3.88 -3.89 -17.14
N LEU A 114 -4.50 -4.12 -18.30
CA LEU A 114 -3.96 -3.71 -19.60
C LEU A 114 -3.69 -2.20 -19.67
N ALA A 115 -4.63 -1.40 -19.19
CA ALA A 115 -4.50 0.06 -19.16
C ALA A 115 -3.30 0.50 -18.31
N GLN A 116 -3.13 -0.07 -17.11
CA GLN A 116 -1.99 0.20 -16.24
C GLN A 116 -0.67 -0.22 -16.88
N TYR A 117 -0.62 -1.44 -17.45
CA TYR A 117 0.57 -1.97 -18.11
C TYR A 117 1.06 -1.05 -19.23
N TYR A 118 0.13 -0.58 -20.09
CA TYR A 118 0.48 0.30 -21.20
C TYR A 118 0.78 1.73 -20.77
N ALA A 119 0.11 2.25 -19.74
CA ALA A 119 0.46 3.54 -19.17
C ALA A 119 1.90 3.55 -18.66
N VAL A 120 2.32 2.50 -17.93
CA VAL A 120 3.71 2.35 -17.48
C VAL A 120 4.69 2.20 -18.66
N LYS A 121 4.35 1.34 -19.64
CA LYS A 121 5.21 1.07 -20.80
C LYS A 121 5.50 2.32 -21.64
N TYR A 122 4.53 3.23 -21.75
CA TYR A 122 4.63 4.43 -22.59
C TYR A 122 4.78 5.73 -21.80
N ASP A 123 4.91 5.67 -20.48
CA ASP A 123 4.98 6.84 -19.60
C ASP A 123 3.77 7.78 -19.78
N SER A 124 2.58 7.18 -19.71
CA SER A 124 1.29 7.78 -20.05
C SER A 124 0.29 7.68 -18.88
N ASN A 125 -0.92 8.17 -19.08
CA ASN A 125 -1.96 8.21 -18.06
C ASN A 125 -2.85 6.96 -18.10
N ALA A 126 -3.30 6.47 -16.94
CA ALA A 126 -4.37 5.50 -16.84
C ALA A 126 -5.41 5.85 -15.79
N ILE A 127 -6.69 5.61 -16.12
CA ILE A 127 -7.81 5.62 -15.17
C ILE A 127 -8.47 4.24 -15.20
N THR A 128 -8.49 3.53 -14.08
CA THR A 128 -8.97 2.15 -14.06
C THR A 128 -9.98 1.86 -12.99
N PHE A 129 -10.76 0.80 -13.19
CA PHE A 129 -11.84 0.37 -12.33
C PHE A 129 -11.67 -1.12 -12.03
N ALA A 130 -11.66 -1.50 -10.76
CA ALA A 130 -11.55 -2.91 -10.36
C ALA A 130 -10.39 -3.67 -11.03
N ALA A 131 -9.26 -2.99 -11.28
CA ALA A 131 -8.23 -3.49 -12.18
C ALA A 131 -7.53 -4.75 -11.64
N ALA A 132 -7.29 -5.72 -12.52
CA ALA A 132 -6.47 -6.89 -12.21
C ALA A 132 -4.98 -6.50 -12.03
N ASP A 133 -4.29 -7.16 -11.10
CA ASP A 133 -2.90 -6.85 -10.77
C ASP A 133 -1.90 -7.26 -11.85
N VAL A 134 -1.24 -6.27 -12.46
CA VAL A 134 -0.22 -6.50 -13.49
C VAL A 134 1.19 -6.11 -13.03
N PHE A 135 1.41 -5.84 -11.74
CA PHE A 135 2.70 -5.40 -11.22
C PHE A 135 3.83 -6.38 -11.58
N ASP A 136 3.59 -7.68 -11.42
CA ASP A 136 4.54 -8.73 -11.74
C ASP A 136 4.75 -8.95 -13.26
N LEU A 137 3.93 -8.32 -14.11
CA LEU A 137 4.10 -8.31 -15.56
C LEU A 137 5.00 -7.18 -16.06
N LEU A 138 5.28 -6.18 -15.22
CA LEU A 138 6.20 -5.09 -15.54
C LEU A 138 7.65 -5.57 -15.61
N SER A 139 8.51 -4.82 -16.30
CA SER A 139 9.97 -5.03 -16.21
C SER A 139 10.47 -4.69 -14.80
N GLU A 140 11.58 -5.28 -14.36
CA GLU A 140 12.18 -4.97 -13.04
C GLU A 140 12.44 -3.47 -12.85
N GLU A 141 12.82 -2.76 -13.91
CA GLU A 141 12.98 -1.31 -13.91
C GLU A 141 11.66 -0.60 -13.61
N ASN A 142 10.60 -0.97 -14.31
CA ASN A 142 9.28 -0.36 -14.12
C ASN A 142 8.64 -0.75 -12.78
N GLN A 143 8.93 -1.94 -12.25
CA GLN A 143 8.55 -2.31 -10.88
C GLN A 143 9.21 -1.38 -9.86
N LYS A 144 10.52 -1.09 -10.01
CA LYS A 144 11.22 -0.13 -9.13
C LYS A 144 10.65 1.27 -9.25
N ARG A 145 10.35 1.73 -10.47
CA ARG A 145 9.70 3.03 -10.73
C ARG A 145 8.33 3.11 -10.04
N ALA A 146 7.51 2.06 -10.16
CA ALA A 146 6.23 1.95 -9.46
C ALA A 146 6.37 2.00 -7.93
N LEU A 147 7.27 1.20 -7.37
CA LEU A 147 7.54 1.19 -5.92
C LEU A 147 8.08 2.53 -5.40
N SER A 148 8.81 3.28 -6.23
CA SER A 148 9.27 4.64 -5.90
C SER A 148 8.16 5.69 -5.93
N GLY A 149 6.98 5.32 -6.44
CA GLY A 149 5.81 6.17 -6.55
C GLY A 149 5.72 6.99 -7.83
N GLU A 150 6.57 6.74 -8.82
CA GLU A 150 6.68 7.55 -10.04
C GLU A 150 5.37 7.62 -10.85
N PHE A 151 4.57 6.55 -10.83
CA PHE A 151 3.33 6.49 -11.61
C PHE A 151 2.08 6.92 -10.85
N LYS A 152 2.19 7.33 -9.59
CA LYS A 152 1.00 7.54 -8.75
C LYS A 152 0.14 8.74 -9.15
N ASP A 153 0.71 9.74 -9.83
CA ASP A 153 -0.03 10.84 -10.45
C ASP A 153 -0.62 10.42 -11.81
N ASN A 154 0.03 9.47 -12.50
CA ASN A 154 -0.30 9.08 -13.87
C ASN A 154 -1.35 7.97 -13.92
N VAL A 155 -1.32 7.05 -12.96
CA VAL A 155 -2.18 5.88 -12.88
C VAL A 155 -3.09 6.02 -11.65
N ILE A 156 -4.38 6.22 -11.90
CA ILE A 156 -5.43 6.34 -10.87
C ILE A 156 -6.36 5.13 -11.01
N SER A 157 -6.51 4.37 -9.94
CA SER A 157 -7.33 3.15 -9.92
C SER A 157 -8.43 3.28 -8.87
N TYR A 158 -9.66 2.95 -9.25
CA TYR A 158 -10.81 2.91 -8.35
C TYR A 158 -11.22 1.47 -8.12
N THR A 159 -11.32 1.03 -6.86
CA THR A 159 -11.74 -0.33 -6.54
C THR A 159 -12.68 -0.32 -5.35
N TYR A 160 -13.64 -1.24 -5.29
CA TYR A 160 -14.44 -1.39 -4.07
C TYR A 160 -13.67 -2.21 -3.03
N PRO A 161 -13.79 -1.91 -1.72
CA PRO A 161 -13.13 -2.69 -0.66
C PRO A 161 -13.48 -4.19 -0.65
N ASP A 162 -14.68 -4.56 -1.13
CA ASP A 162 -15.17 -5.93 -1.19
C ASP A 162 -14.88 -6.61 -2.54
N ASP A 163 -14.26 -5.92 -3.50
CA ASP A 163 -13.93 -6.50 -4.80
C ASP A 163 -12.62 -7.31 -4.75
N ALA A 164 -12.74 -8.63 -4.81
CA ALA A 164 -11.65 -9.59 -4.87
C ALA A 164 -10.60 -9.26 -5.93
N VAL A 165 -11.01 -8.88 -7.14
CA VAL A 165 -10.07 -8.73 -8.26
C VAL A 165 -9.25 -7.47 -8.06
N GLY A 166 -9.94 -6.34 -7.85
CA GLY A 166 -9.29 -5.05 -7.65
C GLY A 166 -8.57 -4.91 -6.30
N THR A 167 -8.76 -5.85 -5.36
CA THR A 167 -8.01 -5.92 -4.09
C THR A 167 -6.93 -7.01 -4.08
N PHE A 168 -6.89 -7.88 -5.09
CA PHE A 168 -5.87 -8.91 -5.21
C PHE A 168 -4.59 -8.33 -5.80
N TYR A 169 -3.82 -7.63 -4.97
CA TYR A 169 -2.50 -7.14 -5.32
C TYR A 169 -1.62 -7.06 -4.08
N LYS A 170 -0.30 -7.13 -4.29
CA LYS A 170 0.67 -6.88 -3.21
C LYS A 170 1.18 -5.45 -3.22
N ASP A 171 1.53 -4.97 -4.41
CA ASP A 171 2.13 -3.67 -4.64
C ASP A 171 1.31 -2.93 -5.70
N SER A 172 0.88 -1.70 -5.42
CA SER A 172 0.12 -0.88 -6.37
C SER A 172 1.05 -0.16 -7.35
N ILE A 173 0.69 -0.15 -8.63
CA ILE A 173 1.46 0.55 -9.68
C ILE A 173 1.33 2.07 -9.53
N GLY A 174 0.11 2.54 -9.28
CA GLY A 174 -0.23 3.95 -9.13
C GLY A 174 -1.00 4.22 -7.84
N SER A 175 -1.83 5.26 -7.86
CA SER A 175 -2.73 5.54 -6.74
C SER A 175 -3.97 4.65 -6.83
N VAL A 176 -4.32 4.00 -5.72
CA VAL A 176 -5.56 3.21 -5.56
C VAL A 176 -6.50 3.95 -4.62
N TYR A 177 -7.76 4.03 -5.00
CA TYR A 177 -8.83 4.66 -4.24
C TYR A 177 -9.98 3.72 -4.04
N TYR A 178 -10.29 3.47 -2.77
CA TYR A 178 -11.39 2.62 -2.37
C TYR A 178 -12.73 3.35 -2.48
N MET A 179 -13.69 2.73 -3.15
CA MET A 179 -15.06 3.21 -3.29
C MET A 179 -15.91 2.72 -2.12
N GLY A 180 -15.73 3.35 -0.96
CA GLY A 180 -16.32 2.94 0.31
C GLY A 180 -15.25 2.70 1.37
N ASN A 181 -15.71 2.52 2.61
CA ASN A 181 -14.83 2.39 3.76
C ASN A 181 -14.05 1.06 3.70
N PRO A 182 -12.70 1.07 3.63
CA PRO A 182 -11.90 -0.16 3.59
C PRO A 182 -12.12 -1.08 4.80
N ALA A 183 -12.50 -0.53 5.95
CA ALA A 183 -12.78 -1.31 7.16
C ALA A 183 -14.06 -2.16 7.08
N GLU A 184 -14.93 -1.86 6.11
CA GLU A 184 -16.22 -2.55 5.90
C GLU A 184 -16.16 -3.58 4.77
N GLY A 185 -15.02 -3.68 4.07
CA GLY A 185 -14.82 -4.61 2.96
C GLY A 185 -14.79 -6.06 3.42
N CYS A 186 -15.53 -6.92 2.72
CA CYS A 186 -15.43 -8.37 2.83
C CYS A 186 -15.04 -8.93 1.47
N TRP A 187 -14.13 -9.90 1.41
CA TRP A 187 -13.71 -10.48 0.14
C TRP A 187 -14.90 -11.06 -0.64
N GLY A 188 -15.24 -10.47 -1.79
CA GLY A 188 -16.35 -10.88 -2.65
C GLY A 188 -16.17 -10.47 -4.11
N LEU A 189 -17.21 -10.67 -4.92
CA LEU A 189 -17.22 -10.28 -6.35
C LEU A 189 -18.45 -9.43 -6.69
N SER A 190 -19.27 -9.10 -5.69
CA SER A 190 -20.54 -8.36 -5.86
C SER A 190 -20.34 -6.97 -6.44
N SER A 191 -19.29 -6.28 -6.02
CA SER A 191 -18.98 -4.92 -6.43
C SER A 191 -18.07 -4.83 -7.66
N HIS A 192 -17.59 -5.97 -8.16
CA HIS A 192 -16.63 -6.01 -9.25
C HIS A 192 -17.17 -5.43 -10.57
N GLY A 193 -18.48 -5.55 -10.84
CA GLY A 193 -19.06 -5.16 -12.12
C GLY A 193 -18.92 -3.67 -12.42
N ILE A 194 -18.63 -3.32 -13.68
CA ILE A 194 -18.47 -1.93 -14.12
C ILE A 194 -19.69 -1.06 -13.81
N ASN A 195 -20.88 -1.66 -13.78
CA ASN A 195 -22.14 -0.98 -13.43
C ASN A 195 -22.10 -0.31 -12.05
N ASN A 196 -21.32 -0.84 -11.09
CA ASN A 196 -21.16 -0.23 -9.77
C ASN A 196 -20.45 1.13 -9.83
N TYR A 197 -19.75 1.43 -10.92
CA TYR A 197 -19.08 2.69 -11.15
C TYR A 197 -19.90 3.65 -12.00
N MET A 198 -21.07 3.26 -12.52
CA MET A 198 -21.80 4.05 -13.53
C MET A 198 -22.97 4.87 -12.97
N ASP A 199 -23.23 4.80 -11.66
CA ASP A 199 -24.31 5.58 -11.05
C ASP A 199 -23.98 7.09 -11.07
N ASN A 200 -24.79 7.86 -11.79
CA ASN A 200 -24.64 9.31 -11.93
C ASN A 200 -24.61 10.07 -10.60
N SER A 201 -25.23 9.54 -9.54
CA SER A 201 -25.23 10.14 -8.20
C SER A 201 -23.85 10.11 -7.52
N MET A 202 -22.92 9.33 -8.07
CA MET A 202 -21.56 9.21 -7.57
C MET A 202 -20.64 10.31 -8.11
N TYR A 203 -21.11 11.10 -9.07
CA TYR A 203 -20.32 12.11 -9.76
C TYR A 203 -20.78 13.52 -9.40
N ASP A 204 -19.85 14.46 -9.41
CA ASP A 204 -20.16 15.88 -9.42
C ASP A 204 -20.61 16.35 -10.81
N GLU A 205 -21.00 17.62 -10.91
CA GLU A 205 -21.43 18.26 -12.16
C GLU A 205 -20.35 18.28 -13.27
N LYS A 206 -19.08 18.02 -12.91
CA LYS A 206 -17.94 17.97 -13.84
C LYS A 206 -17.56 16.53 -14.20
N GLY A 207 -18.27 15.54 -13.68
CA GLY A 207 -18.01 14.12 -13.93
C GLY A 207 -16.91 13.52 -13.06
N TYR A 208 -16.54 14.13 -11.94
CA TYR A 208 -15.59 13.55 -10.99
C TYR A 208 -16.30 12.80 -9.86
N PHE A 209 -15.76 11.66 -9.44
CA PHE A 209 -16.29 10.96 -8.26
C PHE A 209 -16.32 11.86 -7.03
N LEU A 210 -17.43 11.78 -6.30
CA LEU A 210 -17.64 12.53 -5.07
C LEU A 210 -16.63 12.09 -3.99
N PRO A 211 -15.91 13.03 -3.33
CA PRO A 211 -14.86 12.68 -2.39
C PRO A 211 -15.32 11.83 -1.20
N ARG A 212 -16.58 12.02 -0.78
CA ARG A 212 -17.22 11.24 0.29
C ARG A 212 -17.31 9.73 0.01
N LEU A 213 -17.21 9.33 -1.26
CA LEU A 213 -17.23 7.93 -1.65
C LEU A 213 -15.83 7.32 -1.70
N LEU A 214 -14.79 8.14 -1.62
CA LEU A 214 -13.43 7.74 -1.89
C LEU A 214 -12.60 7.69 -0.62
N TYR A 215 -11.80 6.64 -0.50
CA TYR A 215 -10.84 6.43 0.58
C TYR A 215 -9.47 6.13 -0.02
N ASP A 216 -8.42 6.65 0.60
CA ASP A 216 -7.04 6.35 0.19
C ASP A 216 -6.63 4.93 0.61
N GLU A 217 -5.87 4.25 -0.25
CA GLU A 217 -5.39 2.89 0.00
C GLU A 217 -4.57 2.75 1.28
N LYS A 218 -3.63 3.68 1.50
CA LYS A 218 -2.59 3.56 2.54
C LYS A 218 -3.06 4.13 3.87
N ILE A 219 -3.70 5.29 3.85
CA ILE A 219 -4.19 5.92 5.09
C ILE A 219 -5.61 5.47 5.47
N GLN A 220 -6.35 4.85 4.55
CA GLN A 220 -7.74 4.41 4.72
C GLN A 220 -8.69 5.52 5.19
N GLY A 221 -8.29 6.78 5.00
CA GLY A 221 -9.07 7.97 5.32
C GLY A 221 -9.92 8.40 4.14
N GLN A 222 -11.11 8.90 4.42
CA GLN A 222 -12.00 9.47 3.42
C GLN A 222 -11.37 10.73 2.79
N LEU A 223 -11.49 10.86 1.48
CA LEU A 223 -10.92 11.98 0.73
C LEU A 223 -11.76 13.25 0.85
N LYS A 224 -11.08 14.39 0.74
CA LYS A 224 -11.71 15.73 0.69
C LYS A 224 -11.94 16.24 -0.73
N MET A 225 -11.26 15.66 -1.72
CA MET A 225 -11.38 16.02 -3.14
C MET A 225 -11.16 14.78 -4.03
N SER A 226 -11.73 14.81 -5.24
CA SER A 226 -11.51 13.76 -6.23
C SER A 226 -10.05 13.79 -6.74
N PRO A 227 -9.35 12.65 -6.76
CA PRO A 227 -7.98 12.56 -7.30
C PRO A 227 -7.88 13.02 -8.75
N LEU A 228 -8.89 12.70 -9.57
CA LEU A 228 -8.91 13.11 -10.97
C LEU A 228 -9.17 14.62 -11.13
N ALA A 229 -9.98 15.22 -10.25
CA ALA A 229 -10.17 16.66 -10.22
C ALA A 229 -8.87 17.39 -9.83
N LEU A 230 -8.14 16.85 -8.86
CA LEU A 230 -6.82 17.34 -8.44
C LEU A 230 -5.84 17.34 -9.61
N LYS A 231 -5.67 16.18 -10.25
CA LYS A 231 -4.82 16.02 -11.43
C LYS A 231 -5.16 17.03 -12.54
N ASN A 232 -6.44 17.18 -12.86
CA ASN A 232 -6.90 18.09 -13.92
C ASN A 232 -6.80 19.57 -13.54
N SER A 233 -6.63 19.90 -12.26
CA SER A 233 -6.38 21.27 -11.79
C SER A 233 -4.91 21.71 -11.94
N GLY A 234 -4.03 20.84 -12.44
CA GLY A 234 -2.59 21.10 -12.55
C GLY A 234 -1.84 20.94 -11.22
N VAL A 235 -2.52 20.40 -10.19
CA VAL A 235 -1.91 20.02 -8.92
C VAL A 235 -1.33 18.61 -9.09
N SER A 236 0.00 18.51 -9.16
CA SER A 236 0.75 17.26 -9.13
C SER A 236 1.15 16.91 -7.69
N ASP A 237 1.53 15.65 -7.46
CA ASP A 237 2.08 15.16 -6.19
C ASP A 237 1.08 15.21 -5.02
N PHE A 238 -0.19 14.87 -5.30
CA PHE A 238 -1.27 14.82 -4.29
C PHE A 238 -1.18 13.60 -3.36
N HIS A 239 -0.08 12.87 -3.41
CA HIS A 239 0.28 12.00 -2.30
C HIS A 239 0.12 12.81 -1.03
N ILE A 240 -0.74 12.31 -0.15
CA ILE A 240 -0.41 12.45 1.25
C ILE A 240 0.88 11.61 1.40
N ARG A 241 2.03 12.20 1.02
CA ARG A 241 3.32 11.89 1.62
C ARG A 241 3.13 12.26 3.08
N ILE A 242 2.41 11.41 3.84
CA ILE A 242 2.85 11.13 5.19
C ILE A 242 4.24 10.60 4.94
N GLN A 243 5.18 11.47 5.21
CA GLN A 243 6.54 11.39 4.75
C GLN A 243 7.07 10.00 5.07
N SER A 244 7.24 9.10 4.11
CA SER A 244 7.87 7.80 4.41
C SER A 244 9.26 8.06 5.00
N SER A 245 9.98 9.07 4.49
CA SER A 245 11.24 9.54 5.05
C SER A 245 11.13 10.27 6.40
N LEU A 246 10.04 10.99 6.71
CA LEU A 246 9.87 11.61 8.04
C LEU A 246 9.29 10.62 9.05
N MET A 247 8.48 9.64 8.64
CA MET A 247 8.05 8.52 9.48
C MET A 247 9.21 7.58 9.75
N ASP A 248 10.07 7.28 8.77
CA ASP A 248 11.33 6.58 9.01
C ASP A 248 12.24 7.39 9.94
N GLY A 249 12.30 8.71 9.75
CA GLY A 249 12.98 9.64 10.68
C GLY A 249 12.40 9.61 12.09
N TYR A 250 11.08 9.69 12.25
CA TYR A 250 10.37 9.62 13.52
C TYR A 250 10.50 8.25 14.18
N VAL A 251 10.55 7.16 13.40
CA VAL A 251 10.80 5.81 13.92
C VAL A 251 12.23 5.67 14.42
N ILE A 252 13.21 6.29 13.75
CA ILE A 252 14.60 6.36 14.23
C ILE A 252 14.68 7.20 15.50
N GLU A 253 14.09 8.42 15.50
CA GLU A 253 14.03 9.28 16.69
C GLU A 253 13.29 8.63 17.86
N MET A 254 12.21 7.88 17.61
CA MET A 254 11.50 7.11 18.63
C MET A 254 12.39 6.01 19.21
N LYS A 255 13.15 5.29 18.38
CA LYS A 255 14.08 4.25 18.85
C LYS A 255 15.22 4.85 19.68
N GLU A 256 15.81 5.96 19.24
CA GLU A 256 16.82 6.67 20.01
C GLU A 256 16.25 7.22 21.33
N SER A 257 15.02 7.73 21.32
CA SER A 257 14.32 8.15 22.53
C SER A 257 14.02 6.97 23.46
N GLU A 258 13.68 5.79 22.93
CA GLU A 258 13.46 4.58 23.73
C GLU A 258 14.76 4.11 24.41
N GLU A 259 15.89 4.16 23.69
CA GLU A 259 17.21 3.89 24.25
C GLU A 259 17.58 4.90 25.35
N GLN A 260 17.32 6.19 25.12
CA GLN A 260 17.54 7.25 26.13
C GLN A 260 16.64 7.04 27.36
N ILE A 261 15.35 6.76 27.18
CA ILE A 261 14.41 6.47 28.29
C ILE A 261 14.87 5.24 29.06
N SER A 262 15.34 4.19 28.38
CA SER A 262 15.89 2.99 29.00
C SER A 262 17.17 3.28 29.79
N ALA A 263 18.08 4.08 29.22
CA ALA A 263 19.32 4.51 29.88
C ALA A 263 19.03 5.40 31.10
N THR A 264 18.10 6.35 30.99
CA THR A 264 17.65 7.20 32.10
C THR A 264 16.96 6.38 33.18
N ARG A 265 16.10 5.42 32.81
CA ARG A 265 15.47 4.49 33.76
C ARG A 265 16.54 3.70 34.51
N LYS A 266 17.53 3.16 33.79
CA LYS A 266 18.64 2.41 34.40
C LYS A 266 19.49 3.29 35.33
N ALA A 267 19.80 4.52 34.93
CA ALA A 267 20.53 5.48 35.75
C ALA A 267 19.75 5.87 37.01
N LEU A 268 18.43 6.08 36.90
CA LEU A 268 17.56 6.37 38.03
C LEU A 268 17.48 5.16 38.98
N THR A 269 17.36 3.94 38.45
CA THR A 269 17.41 2.71 39.27
C THR A 269 18.74 2.60 40.01
N HIS A 270 19.87 2.80 39.33
CA HIS A 270 21.19 2.79 39.99
C HIS A 270 21.33 3.87 41.06
N PHE A 271 20.86 5.09 40.78
CA PHE A 271 20.85 6.18 41.76
C PHE A 271 20.01 5.81 42.99
N LEU A 272 18.82 5.21 42.80
CA LEU A 272 17.97 4.76 43.89
C LEU A 272 18.64 3.65 44.71
N ASP A 273 19.28 2.68 44.06
CA ASP A 273 20.02 1.60 44.74
C ASP A 273 21.19 2.16 45.56
N ASP A 274 21.98 3.08 45.01
CA ASP A 274 23.09 3.74 45.70
C ASP A 274 22.61 4.58 46.87
N TYR A 275 21.51 5.32 46.69
CA TYR A 275 20.87 6.12 47.75
C TYR A 275 20.40 5.23 48.90
N ILE A 276 19.66 4.15 48.61
CA ILE A 276 19.17 3.19 49.62
C ILE A 276 20.35 2.55 50.35
N THR A 277 21.41 2.18 49.62
CA THR A 277 22.61 1.56 50.19
C THR A 277 23.32 2.51 51.13
N THR A 278 23.58 3.74 50.69
CA THR A 278 24.24 4.79 51.49
C THR A 278 23.44 5.11 52.75
N MET A 279 22.12 5.27 52.63
CA MET A 279 21.24 5.52 53.77
C MET A 279 21.23 4.36 54.77
N THR A 280 21.25 3.11 54.28
CA THR A 280 21.34 1.91 55.12
C THR A 280 22.67 1.85 55.87
N GLU A 281 23.78 2.14 55.20
CA GLU A 281 25.10 2.19 55.83
C GLU A 281 25.21 3.29 56.87
N LEU A 282 24.69 4.48 56.56
CA LEU A 282 24.67 5.62 57.46
C LEU A 282 23.84 5.29 58.72
N LYS A 283 22.63 4.74 58.54
CA LYS A 283 21.77 4.28 59.64
C LYS A 283 22.51 3.29 60.53
N ARG A 284 23.12 2.25 59.95
CA ARG A 284 23.90 1.23 60.68
C ARG A 284 25.05 1.84 61.46
N LYS A 285 25.80 2.79 60.87
CA LYS A 285 26.90 3.48 61.54
C LYS A 285 26.43 4.23 62.78
N TYR A 286 25.31 4.96 62.68
CA TYR A 286 24.77 5.71 63.81
C TYR A 286 24.14 4.80 64.87
N ILE A 287 23.43 3.74 64.49
CA ILE A 287 22.96 2.71 65.43
C ILE A 287 24.14 2.12 66.22
N ASN A 288 25.24 1.84 65.55
CA ASN A 288 26.44 1.30 66.19
C ASN A 288 27.18 2.32 67.07
N ALA A 289 26.86 3.61 67.02
CA ALA A 289 27.56 4.68 67.75
C ALA A 289 26.81 5.17 69.00
N VAL A 290 25.52 4.85 69.14
CA VAL A 290 24.66 5.29 70.24
C VAL A 290 24.73 4.32 71.43
N GLY A 291 24.42 4.81 72.63
CA GLY A 291 24.42 4.01 73.87
C GLY A 291 25.77 3.99 74.61
N PHE A 292 26.78 4.73 74.14
CA PHE A 292 28.07 4.85 74.80
C PHE A 292 28.77 6.19 74.55
N GLY A 293 29.70 6.57 75.43
CA GLY A 293 30.47 7.80 75.32
C GLY A 293 29.61 9.08 75.35
N LYS A 294 29.81 9.98 74.37
CA LYS A 294 29.05 11.25 74.27
C LYS A 294 27.59 11.07 73.78
N TYR A 295 27.20 9.85 73.40
CA TYR A 295 25.87 9.50 72.90
C TYR A 295 25.16 8.46 73.76
N ASP A 296 25.54 8.36 75.05
CA ASP A 296 25.00 7.42 76.05
C ASP A 296 23.48 7.57 76.30
N LYS A 297 22.93 8.77 76.07
CA LYS A 297 21.49 9.06 76.19
C LYS A 297 20.65 8.72 74.96
N LEU A 298 21.27 8.33 73.85
CA LEU A 298 20.57 7.93 72.63
C LEU A 298 20.57 6.40 72.51
N ASN A 299 19.53 5.85 71.90
CA ASN A 299 19.42 4.43 71.59
C ASN A 299 19.06 4.23 70.12
N ALA A 300 19.07 2.99 69.65
CA ALA A 300 18.79 2.65 68.26
C ALA A 300 17.44 3.19 67.77
N SER A 301 16.41 3.19 68.61
CA SER A 301 15.06 3.66 68.26
C SER A 301 15.04 5.15 67.87
N HIS A 302 15.84 6.00 68.51
CA HIS A 302 15.94 7.41 68.15
C HIS A 302 16.59 7.61 66.78
N VAL A 303 17.55 6.77 66.41
CA VAL A 303 18.18 6.79 65.07
C VAL A 303 17.16 6.34 64.02
N GLU A 304 16.37 5.31 64.31
CA GLU A 304 15.34 4.85 63.37
C GLU A 304 14.27 5.90 63.10
N GLU A 305 13.82 6.61 64.13
CA GLU A 305 12.85 7.70 64.01
C GLU A 305 13.36 8.84 63.13
N ILE A 306 14.59 9.30 63.36
CA ILE A 306 15.20 10.39 62.56
C ILE A 306 15.34 9.98 61.08
N PHE A 307 15.75 8.74 60.80
CA PHE A 307 15.86 8.26 59.43
C PHE A 307 14.50 8.06 58.76
N ARG A 308 13.47 7.67 59.52
CA ARG A 308 12.08 7.60 59.02
C ARG A 308 11.58 8.99 58.60
N ASP A 309 11.84 10.00 59.42
CA ASP A 309 11.41 11.38 59.14
C ASP A 309 12.18 12.00 57.96
N LEU A 310 13.50 11.72 57.84
CA LEU A 310 14.34 12.23 56.75
C LEU A 310 14.04 11.62 55.38
N THR A 311 13.54 10.38 55.32
CA THR A 311 13.32 9.66 54.06
C THR A 311 11.87 9.73 53.58
N GLY A 312 10.93 10.20 54.41
CA GLY A 312 9.52 10.35 54.03
C GLY A 312 8.84 9.03 53.61
N VAL A 313 9.39 7.89 54.02
CA VAL A 313 8.97 6.55 53.58
C VAL A 313 7.68 6.16 54.31
N GLY A 314 6.63 5.84 53.55
CA GLY A 314 5.39 5.31 54.10
C GLY A 314 5.56 3.92 54.75
N PRO A 315 4.52 3.36 55.41
CA PRO A 315 4.60 2.11 56.17
C PRO A 315 5.14 0.90 55.37
N GLU A 316 5.01 0.94 54.04
CA GLU A 316 5.37 -0.14 53.11
C GLU A 316 6.78 0.00 52.52
N GLY A 317 7.63 0.91 53.02
CA GLY A 317 9.05 0.93 52.67
C GLY A 317 9.42 1.52 51.30
N LEU A 318 8.46 2.04 50.52
CA LEU A 318 8.70 2.68 49.23
C LEU A 318 9.00 4.19 49.40
N PRO A 319 10.14 4.71 48.88
CA PRO A 319 10.41 6.14 48.85
C PRO A 319 9.42 6.86 47.91
N MET A 320 8.67 7.83 48.44
CA MET A 320 7.81 8.70 47.62
C MET A 320 8.70 9.82 47.07
N LEU A 321 9.11 9.73 45.81
CA LEU A 321 10.00 10.73 45.20
C LEU A 321 9.41 11.46 43.98
N LEU A 322 8.15 11.23 43.66
CA LEU A 322 7.42 11.99 42.64
C LEU A 322 5.96 12.12 43.06
N ASP A 323 5.63 13.22 43.75
CA ASP A 323 4.25 13.72 43.73
C ASP A 323 4.07 14.50 42.42
N ILE A 324 3.44 13.87 41.42
CA ILE A 324 3.22 14.46 40.09
C ILE A 324 2.12 15.54 40.15
N GLY A 325 1.55 15.83 41.33
CA GLY A 325 0.53 16.85 41.55
C GLY A 325 0.97 18.30 41.33
N GLU A 326 2.26 18.63 41.40
CA GLU A 326 2.75 20.02 41.26
C GLU A 326 3.07 20.48 39.82
N LEU A 327 2.89 19.62 38.80
CA LEU A 327 3.07 20.02 37.39
C LEU A 327 1.79 20.60 36.75
N ASN A 328 0.67 20.65 37.47
CA ASN A 328 -0.62 21.15 36.96
C ASN A 328 -1.00 22.55 37.43
N GLU A 329 -0.13 23.27 38.13
CA GLU A 329 -0.33 24.68 38.42
C GLU A 329 0.91 25.52 38.06
N ARG A 330 1.09 25.76 36.75
CA ARG A 330 1.52 27.06 36.20
C ARG A 330 1.43 27.14 34.69
#